data_AF-A0A517NN69-F1
#
_entry.id   AF-A0A517NN69-F1
#
_cell.length_a   1.000
_cell.length_b   1.000
_cell.length_c   1.000
_cell.angle_alpha   90.00
_cell.angle_beta   90.00
_cell.angle_gamma   90.00
#
_symmetry.space_group_name_H-M   'P 1'
#
loop_
_entity.id
_entity.type
_entity.pdbx_description
1 polymer ?
#
loop_
_entity_poly.entity_id
_entity_poly.type
_entity_poly.pdbx_seq_one_letter_code
_entity_poly.pdbx_strand_id
1 'polypeptide(L)'
;MSSSLRFASLLQWHTQQRDNAQSEIAALHLQRQSIDEQFAAIKKQRIALHDQASVSAAGHLAVEKLQRIDRQDSLLDSQHEILGDHQKALNQQLELRCSELLKIQQDVRRMEKLQAAELAKQRCQRDRALQREYDEQASVAFQRRRA
;
A
#
# COMPACT_ATOMS: atom_id res chain seq x y z
N MET A 1 9.08 -17.35 -29.44
CA MET A 1 8.52 -16.62 -28.27
C MET A 1 8.99 -15.17 -28.35
N SER A 2 8.16 -14.28 -28.89
CA SER A 2 8.51 -12.86 -29.15
C SER A 2 8.94 -12.16 -27.86
N SER A 3 9.91 -11.25 -27.94
CA SER A 3 10.35 -10.43 -26.79
C SER A 3 9.19 -9.67 -26.15
N SER A 4 8.19 -9.28 -26.95
CA SER A 4 7.00 -8.57 -26.48
C SER A 4 6.17 -9.34 -25.44
N LEU A 5 6.08 -10.67 -25.55
CA LEU A 5 5.32 -11.50 -24.61
C LEU A 5 6.03 -11.59 -23.24
N ARG A 6 7.38 -11.61 -23.24
CA ARG A 6 8.16 -11.66 -22.00
C ARG A 6 8.09 -10.34 -21.23
N PHE A 7 8.17 -9.20 -21.92
CA PHE A 7 8.02 -7.88 -21.29
C PHE A 7 6.62 -7.66 -20.72
N ALA A 8 5.57 -8.08 -21.45
CA ALA A 8 4.21 -8.01 -20.95
C ALA A 8 4.02 -8.84 -19.67
N SER A 9 4.55 -10.06 -19.62
CA SER A 9 4.48 -10.91 -18.41
C SER A 9 5.25 -10.31 -17.22
N LEU A 10 6.40 -9.69 -17.46
CA LEU A 10 7.18 -9.04 -16.39
C LEU A 10 6.45 -7.81 -15.84
N LEU A 11 5.89 -6.97 -16.72
CA LEU A 11 5.11 -5.81 -16.30
C LEU A 11 3.88 -6.24 -15.51
N GLN A 12 3.18 -7.28 -15.96
CA GLN A 12 2.03 -7.84 -15.25
C GLN A 12 2.43 -8.33 -13.84
N TRP A 13 3.54 -9.05 -13.72
CA TRP A 13 4.06 -9.49 -12.43
C TRP A 13 4.38 -8.32 -11.50
N HIS A 14 5.08 -7.28 -11.98
CA HIS A 14 5.38 -6.08 -11.19
C HIS A 14 4.11 -5.32 -10.77
N THR A 15 3.10 -5.27 -11.65
CA THR A 15 1.81 -4.64 -11.35
C THR A 15 1.09 -5.41 -10.25
N GLN A 16 1.10 -6.75 -10.31
CA GLN A 16 0.55 -7.60 -9.27
C GLN A 16 1.27 -7.42 -7.93
N GLN A 17 2.61 -7.29 -7.94
CA GLN A 17 3.39 -6.99 -6.73
C GLN A 17 2.99 -5.65 -6.10
N ARG A 18 2.76 -4.62 -6.92
CA ARG A 18 2.29 -3.31 -6.46
C ARG A 18 0.92 -3.43 -5.79
N ASP A 19 -0.01 -4.13 -6.44
CA ASP A 19 -1.38 -4.25 -5.97
C ASP A 19 -1.44 -5.06 -4.65
N ASN A 20 -0.64 -6.12 -4.55
CA ASN A 20 -0.46 -6.88 -3.31
C ASN A 20 0.09 -5.99 -2.19
N ALA A 21 1.16 -5.23 -2.44
CA ALA A 21 1.73 -4.31 -1.45
C ALA A 21 0.73 -3.23 -1.00
N GLN A 22 -0.11 -2.72 -1.91
CA GLN A 22 -1.20 -1.80 -1.56
C GLN A 22 -2.23 -2.46 -0.66
N SER A 23 -2.60 -3.71 -0.94
CA SER A 23 -3.55 -4.45 -0.11
C SER A 23 -3.02 -4.72 1.30
N GLU A 24 -1.72 -5.01 1.43
CA GLU A 24 -1.05 -5.19 2.73
C GLU A 24 -1.07 -3.89 3.55
N ILE A 25 -0.76 -2.75 2.92
CA ILE A 25 -0.83 -1.43 3.56
C ILE A 25 -2.26 -1.10 4.00
N ALA A 26 -3.26 -1.41 3.17
CA ALA A 26 -4.66 -1.21 3.53
C ALA A 26 -5.07 -2.05 4.75
N ALA A 27 -4.62 -3.31 4.82
CA ALA A 27 -4.86 -4.18 5.97
C ALA A 27 -4.21 -3.62 7.25
N LEU A 28 -2.97 -3.10 7.17
CA LEU A 28 -2.31 -2.44 8.29
C LEU A 28 -3.05 -1.17 8.74
N HIS A 29 -3.59 -0.38 7.81
CA HIS A 29 -4.41 0.79 8.16
C HIS A 29 -5.69 0.39 8.92
N LEU A 30 -6.36 -0.69 8.52
CA LEU A 30 -7.52 -1.22 9.25
C LEU A 30 -7.15 -1.67 10.66
N GLN A 31 -6.00 -2.33 10.82
CA GLN A 31 -5.49 -2.71 12.15
C GLN A 31 -5.20 -1.49 13.02
N ARG A 32 -4.58 -0.43 12.45
CA ARG A 32 -4.35 0.83 13.17
C ARG A 32 -5.66 1.47 13.63
N GLN A 33 -6.66 1.50 12.75
CA GLN A 33 -7.97 2.05 13.09
C GLN A 33 -8.61 1.29 14.25
N SER A 34 -8.50 -0.05 14.27
CA SER A 34 -8.98 -0.87 15.38
C SER A 34 -8.29 -0.51 16.71
N ILE A 35 -6.97 -0.23 16.69
CA ILE A 35 -6.25 0.24 17.89
C ILE A 35 -6.75 1.61 18.32
N ASP A 36 -6.99 2.54 17.37
CA ASP A 36 -7.52 3.88 17.67
C ASP A 36 -8.93 3.80 18.31
N GLU A 37 -9.76 2.87 17.86
CA GLU A 37 -11.06 2.56 18.46
C GLU A 37 -10.93 2.00 19.88
N GLN A 38 -9.94 1.12 20.12
CA GLN A 38 -9.64 0.60 21.46
C GLN A 38 -9.17 1.71 22.41
N PHE A 39 -8.33 2.65 21.94
CA PHE A 39 -7.96 3.83 22.70
C PHE A 39 -9.16 4.69 23.07
N ALA A 40 -10.08 4.91 22.13
CA ALA A 40 -11.31 5.64 22.39
C ALA A 40 -12.19 4.92 23.42
N ALA A 41 -12.24 3.58 23.39
CA ALA A 41 -12.96 2.78 24.38
C ALA A 41 -12.35 2.92 25.79
N ILE A 42 -11.03 2.82 25.93
CA ILE A 42 -10.32 3.04 27.21
C ILE A 42 -10.61 4.45 27.73
N LYS A 43 -10.55 5.46 26.88
CA LYS A 43 -10.84 6.85 27.28
C LYS A 43 -12.27 7.01 27.82
N LYS A 44 -13.26 6.38 27.16
CA LYS A 44 -14.65 6.35 27.65
C LYS A 44 -14.78 5.63 28.99
N GLN A 45 -14.07 4.52 29.17
CA GLN A 45 -14.06 3.78 30.43
C GLN A 45 -13.47 4.62 31.57
N ARG A 46 -12.38 5.36 31.35
CA ARG A 46 -11.81 6.27 32.35
C ARG A 46 -12.77 7.38 32.77
N ILE A 47 -13.48 7.99 31.81
CA ILE A 47 -14.49 9.01 32.12
C ILE A 47 -15.57 8.40 33.02
N ALA A 48 -16.07 7.21 32.68
CA ALA A 48 -17.07 6.52 33.48
C ALA A 48 -16.57 6.16 34.90
N LEU A 49 -15.30 5.74 35.04
CA LEU A 49 -14.68 5.47 36.34
C LEU A 49 -14.55 6.75 37.18
N HIS A 50 -14.14 7.85 36.57
CA HIS A 50 -14.04 9.16 37.23
C HIS A 50 -15.41 9.65 37.70
N ASP A 51 -16.44 9.53 36.86
CA ASP A 51 -17.81 9.88 37.23
C ASP A 51 -18.30 9.03 38.43
N GLN A 52 -18.00 7.73 38.46
CA GLN A 52 -18.30 6.86 39.59
C GLN A 52 -17.54 7.25 40.88
N ALA A 53 -16.29 7.66 40.75
CA ALA A 53 -15.48 8.12 41.88
C ALA A 53 -16.09 9.39 42.53
N SER A 54 -16.58 10.32 41.71
CA SER A 54 -17.15 11.59 42.17
C SER A 54 -18.40 11.45 43.06
N VAL A 55 -19.17 10.36 42.87
CA VAL A 55 -20.43 10.11 43.60
C VAL A 55 -20.19 9.44 44.96
N SER A 56 -19.01 8.84 45.19
CA SER A 56 -18.79 7.92 46.32
C SER A 56 -18.07 8.53 47.54
N ALA A 57 -17.97 9.85 47.67
CA ALA A 57 -16.95 10.50 48.52
C ALA A 57 -17.14 10.51 50.07
N ALA A 58 -17.90 9.60 50.70
CA ALA A 58 -18.05 9.59 52.18
C ALA A 58 -18.08 8.20 52.83
N GLY A 59 -17.28 8.00 53.90
CA GLY A 59 -17.27 6.82 54.79
C GLY A 59 -16.24 5.73 54.45
N HIS A 60 -16.08 4.70 55.30
CA HIS A 60 -15.13 3.58 55.05
C HIS A 60 -15.46 2.76 53.79
N LEU A 61 -16.74 2.64 53.42
CA LEU A 61 -17.18 2.05 52.14
C LEU A 61 -16.71 2.87 50.92
N ALA A 62 -16.37 4.15 51.10
CA ALA A 62 -15.78 4.97 50.03
C ALA A 62 -14.33 4.59 49.77
N VAL A 63 -13.55 4.26 50.81
CA VAL A 63 -12.12 3.93 50.68
C VAL A 63 -11.92 2.64 49.90
N GLU A 64 -12.68 1.59 50.19
CA GLU A 64 -12.61 0.34 49.42
C GLU A 64 -13.02 0.52 47.95
N LYS A 65 -14.03 1.36 47.68
CA LYS A 65 -14.45 1.69 46.32
C LYS A 65 -13.38 2.48 45.58
N LEU A 66 -12.77 3.48 46.22
CA LEU A 66 -11.65 4.24 45.65
C LEU A 66 -10.46 3.33 45.32
N GLN A 67 -10.08 2.42 46.23
CA GLN A 67 -9.02 1.45 45.96
C GLN A 67 -9.33 0.52 44.78
N ARG A 68 -10.60 0.15 44.56
CA ARG A 68 -11.00 -0.62 43.38
C ARG A 68 -10.90 0.20 42.10
N ILE A 69 -11.30 1.47 42.15
CA ILE A 69 -11.18 2.41 41.03
C ILE A 69 -9.71 2.61 40.68
N ASP A 70 -8.83 2.86 41.65
CA ASP A 70 -7.39 3.03 41.43
C ASP A 70 -6.75 1.81 40.76
N ARG A 71 -7.14 0.60 41.19
CA ARG A 71 -6.68 -0.66 40.56
C ARG A 71 -7.18 -0.78 39.11
N GLN A 72 -8.42 -0.40 38.86
CA GLN A 72 -8.97 -0.41 37.50
C GLN A 72 -8.28 0.63 36.62
N ASP A 73 -8.01 1.83 37.14
CA ASP A 73 -7.34 2.89 36.38
C ASP A 73 -5.88 2.50 36.07
N SER A 74 -5.18 1.91 37.03
CA SER A 74 -3.84 1.34 36.81
C SER A 74 -3.83 0.24 35.74
N LEU A 75 -4.88 -0.59 35.69
CA LEU A 75 -5.02 -1.59 34.64
C LEU A 75 -5.30 -0.95 33.27
N LEU A 76 -6.11 0.11 33.22
CA LEU A 76 -6.33 0.89 32.00
C LEU A 76 -5.06 1.63 31.55
N ASP A 77 -4.20 2.09 32.45
CA ASP A 77 -2.87 2.63 32.14
C ASP A 77 -2.00 1.57 31.47
N SER A 78 -1.88 0.38 32.08
CA SER A 78 -1.10 -0.71 31.50
C SER A 78 -1.59 -1.12 30.11
N GLN A 79 -2.91 -1.17 29.90
CA GLN A 79 -3.49 -1.45 28.58
C GLN A 79 -3.20 -0.32 27.58
N HIS A 80 -3.25 0.93 28.01
CA HIS A 80 -2.94 2.09 27.19
C HIS A 80 -1.47 2.06 26.72
N GLU A 81 -0.54 1.71 27.61
CA GLU A 81 0.88 1.55 27.28
C GLU A 81 1.11 0.43 26.26
N ILE A 82 0.53 -0.76 26.48
CA ILE A 82 0.64 -1.89 25.56
C ILE A 82 0.10 -1.53 24.17
N LEU A 83 -1.07 -0.88 24.10
CA LEU A 83 -1.62 -0.41 22.83
C LEU A 83 -0.76 0.67 22.19
N GLY A 84 -0.14 1.55 22.99
CA GLY A 84 0.78 2.58 22.52
C GLY A 84 2.00 1.98 21.84
N ASP A 85 2.59 0.96 22.44
CA ASP A 85 3.74 0.27 21.85
C ASP A 85 3.35 -0.55 20.62
N HIS A 86 2.16 -1.17 20.63
CA HIS A 86 1.64 -1.84 19.44
C HIS A 86 1.41 -0.86 18.29
N GLN A 87 0.84 0.33 18.56
CA GLN A 87 0.61 1.38 17.57
C GLN A 87 1.94 1.90 16.99
N LYS A 88 2.97 2.09 17.83
CA LYS A 88 4.32 2.47 17.37
C LYS A 88 4.91 1.41 16.43
N ALA A 89 4.86 0.13 16.82
CA ALA A 89 5.37 -0.96 16.00
C ALA A 89 4.63 -1.04 14.65
N LEU A 90 3.31 -0.87 14.67
CA LEU A 90 2.49 -0.87 13.46
C LEU A 90 2.80 0.33 12.55
N ASN A 91 3.01 1.52 13.12
CA ASN A 91 3.42 2.70 12.35
C ASN A 91 4.79 2.50 11.69
N GLN A 92 5.76 1.90 12.38
CA GLN A 92 7.06 1.55 11.80
C GLN A 92 6.90 0.55 10.64
N GLN A 93 6.05 -0.46 10.79
CA GLN A 93 5.74 -1.39 9.71
C GLN A 93 5.09 -0.70 8.51
N LEU A 94 4.13 0.21 8.75
CA LEU A 94 3.49 1.01 7.70
C LEU A 94 4.51 1.87 6.95
N GLU A 95 5.45 2.52 7.63
CA GLU A 95 6.50 3.32 7.01
C GLU A 95 7.40 2.45 6.11
N LEU A 96 7.82 1.29 6.60
CA LEU A 96 8.61 0.33 5.82
C LEU A 96 7.85 -0.13 4.58
N ARG A 97 6.60 -0.56 4.72
CA ARG A 97 5.78 -1.02 3.59
C ARG A 97 5.48 0.10 2.58
N CYS A 98 5.22 1.31 3.04
CA CYS A 98 5.06 2.48 2.17
C CYS A 98 6.34 2.74 1.35
N SER A 99 7.51 2.62 1.98
CA SER A 99 8.79 2.79 1.28
C SER A 99 9.03 1.70 0.22
N GLU A 100 8.64 0.46 0.50
CA GLU A 100 8.70 -0.66 -0.45
C GLU A 100 7.73 -0.46 -1.62
N LEU A 101 6.49 -0.05 -1.34
CA LEU A 101 5.51 0.27 -2.37
C LEU A 101 6.02 1.35 -3.31
N LEU A 102 6.67 2.40 -2.79
CA LEU A 102 7.27 3.44 -3.62
C LEU A 102 8.33 2.89 -4.57
N LYS A 103 9.18 1.97 -4.11
CA LYS A 103 10.18 1.31 -4.98
C LYS A 103 9.50 0.48 -6.07
N ILE A 104 8.50 -0.33 -5.71
CA ILE A 104 7.75 -1.15 -6.67
C ILE A 104 7.05 -0.25 -7.70
N GLN A 105 6.46 0.87 -7.29
CA GLN A 105 5.84 1.82 -8.20
C GLN A 105 6.85 2.47 -9.16
N GLN A 106 8.06 2.77 -8.70
CA GLN A 106 9.13 3.27 -9.57
C GLN A 106 9.55 2.21 -10.59
N ASP A 107 9.66 0.94 -10.17
CA ASP A 107 9.99 -0.17 -11.07
C ASP A 107 8.90 -0.42 -12.12
N VAL A 108 7.63 -0.39 -11.73
CA VAL A 108 6.50 -0.48 -12.67
C VAL A 108 6.59 0.64 -13.71
N ARG A 109 6.75 1.90 -13.28
CA ARG A 109 6.90 3.05 -14.20
C ARG A 109 8.09 2.90 -15.13
N ARG A 110 9.21 2.37 -14.64
CA ARG A 110 10.40 2.09 -15.46
C ARG A 110 10.10 1.04 -16.51
N MET A 111 9.41 -0.04 -16.14
CA MET A 111 9.02 -1.12 -17.03
C MET A 111 8.02 -0.66 -18.10
N GLU A 112 7.04 0.16 -17.74
CA GLU A 112 6.10 0.78 -18.68
C GLU A 112 6.83 1.62 -19.74
N LYS A 113 7.79 2.45 -19.31
CA LYS A 113 8.62 3.25 -20.23
C LYS A 113 9.44 2.36 -21.18
N LEU A 114 10.04 1.29 -20.67
CA LEU A 114 10.80 0.34 -21.49
C LEU A 114 9.90 -0.36 -22.51
N GLN A 115 8.70 -0.79 -22.10
CA GLN A 115 7.73 -1.41 -23.00
C GLN A 115 7.29 -0.43 -24.10
N ALA A 116 6.99 0.82 -23.76
CA ALA A 116 6.62 1.85 -24.73
C ALA A 116 7.75 2.10 -25.75
N ALA A 117 9.00 2.15 -25.29
CA ALA A 117 10.16 2.32 -26.16
C ALA A 117 10.36 1.12 -27.11
N GLU A 118 10.17 -0.12 -26.61
CA GLU A 118 10.28 -1.31 -27.46
C GLU A 118 9.16 -1.36 -28.51
N LEU A 119 7.92 -1.05 -28.13
CA LEU A 119 6.79 -0.96 -29.07
C LEU A 119 7.03 0.12 -30.14
N ALA A 120 7.56 1.28 -29.75
CA ALA A 120 7.92 2.34 -30.70
C ALA A 120 9.02 1.87 -31.68
N LYS A 121 10.04 1.16 -31.18
CA LYS A 121 11.09 0.58 -32.02
C LYS A 121 10.54 -0.46 -33.00
N GLN A 122 9.64 -1.33 -32.55
CA GLN A 122 8.99 -2.34 -33.41
C GLN A 122 8.13 -1.69 -34.50
N ARG A 123 7.35 -0.65 -34.16
CA ARG A 123 6.59 0.14 -35.14
C ARG A 123 7.51 0.76 -36.19
N CYS A 124 8.57 1.44 -35.75
CA CYS A 124 9.54 2.05 -36.66
C CYS A 124 10.21 1.02 -37.59
N GLN A 125 10.54 -0.17 -37.09
CA GLN A 125 11.09 -1.25 -37.90
C GLN A 125 10.10 -1.78 -38.93
N ARG A 126 8.82 -1.94 -38.53
CA ARG A 126 7.75 -2.36 -39.43
C ARG A 126 7.49 -1.33 -40.53
N ASP A 127 7.44 -0.05 -40.19
CA ASP A 127 7.21 1.03 -41.16
C ASP A 127 8.36 1.09 -42.18
N ARG A 128 9.61 0.94 -41.71
CA ARG A 128 10.79 0.87 -42.59
C ARG A 128 10.76 -0.36 -43.50
N ALA A 129 10.31 -1.51 -43.01
CA ALA A 129 10.19 -2.72 -43.82
C ALA A 129 9.13 -2.53 -44.92
N LEU A 130 7.95 -2.01 -44.56
CA LEU A 130 6.89 -1.71 -45.52
C LEU A 130 7.33 -0.68 -46.57
N GLN A 131 8.04 0.36 -46.16
CA GLN A 131 8.55 1.36 -47.09
C GLN A 131 9.53 0.76 -48.10
N ARG A 132 10.44 -0.12 -47.66
CA ARG A 132 11.33 -0.86 -48.57
C ARG A 132 10.56 -1.74 -49.55
N GLU A 133 9.53 -2.45 -49.08
CA GLU A 133 8.68 -3.26 -49.96
C GLU A 133 7.98 -2.41 -51.02
N TYR A 134 7.47 -1.23 -50.66
CA TYR A 134 6.88 -0.28 -51.62
C TYR A 134 7.91 0.24 -52.64
N ASP A 135 9.10 0.61 -52.19
CA ASP A 135 10.18 1.11 -53.05
C ASP A 135 10.67 0.03 -54.03
N GLU A 136 10.78 -1.23 -53.57
CA GLU A 136 11.11 -2.38 -54.40
C GLU A 136 10.03 -2.65 -55.45
N GLN A 137 8.75 -2.66 -55.04
CA GLN A 137 7.62 -2.84 -55.97
C GLN A 137 7.56 -1.72 -57.02
N ALA A 138 7.79 -0.47 -56.62
CA ALA A 138 7.85 0.67 -57.53
C ALA A 138 9.01 0.53 -58.53
N SER A 139 10.18 0.10 -58.06
CA SER A 139 11.37 -0.14 -58.89
C SER A 139 11.12 -1.26 -59.91
N VAL A 140 10.53 -2.38 -59.49
CA VAL A 140 10.18 -3.50 -60.38
C VAL A 140 9.13 -3.07 -61.42
N ALA A 141 8.10 -2.32 -61.00
CA ALA A 141 7.07 -1.82 -61.90
C ALA A 141 7.65 -0.86 -62.95
N PHE A 142 8.59 0.01 -62.55
CA PHE A 142 9.30 0.90 -63.48
C PHE A 142 10.15 0.11 -64.50
N GLN A 143 10.93 -0.86 -64.04
CA GLN A 143 11.73 -1.72 -64.93
C GLN A 143 10.87 -2.46 -65.95
N ARG A 144 9.72 -3.01 -65.53
CA ARG A 144 8.77 -3.70 -66.41
C ARG A 144 8.11 -2.81 -67.46
N ARG A 145 7.96 -1.51 -67.20
CA ARG A 145 7.40 -0.55 -68.18
C ARG A 145 8.42 -0.09 -69.21
N ARG A 146 9.70 -0.22 -68.89
CA ARG A 146 10.82 0.21 -69.75
C ARG A 146 11.31 -0.90 -70.68
N ALA A 147 11.20 -2.16 -70.24
CA ALA A 147 11.43 -3.35 -71.05
C ALA A 147 10.28 -3.59 -72.02
#